data_AF-A0AAW9NPA0-F1
#
_entry.id   AF-A0AAW9NPA0-F1
#
_cell.length_a   1.000
_cell.length_b   1.000
_cell.length_c   1.000
_cell.angle_alpha   90.00
_cell.angle_beta   90.00
_cell.angle_gamma   90.00
#
_symmetry.space_group_name_H-M   'P 1'
#
loop_
_entity.id
_entity.type
_entity.pdbx_description
1 polymer ?
#
loop_
_entity_poly.entity_id
_entity_poly.type
_entity_poly.pdbx_seq_one_letter_code
_entity_poly.pdbx_strand_id
1 'polypeptide(L)'
;MIKLSNKPVEKSMYDIDKNVEMAAADVMNHIEAYGKIRIDEYNEVCRHYRVNRNSLQAATHPYSYWCMDCGLITTLKNWNEVQYLCRSCADKYKKKMSGFVMQRAYDSKKTLEQTDIISALKYSMNYEADLYMDGKLISSPLGWDHDYLAEVLKPLGVIQSYKNNSLHWRYADESKNINKLYCNSYEYMWEGELQVQVNVHDYPESKGDIVFDTEDEIKEYAVNNFGQKVEKINIHYYLNNELWSLNWEKDKGWLVETTYYIVGILDTFVPPWLCIYADNEKQAIEKYIEKYKHRLFDDEKHLVKAHGTSKVFIYGDLYEYVKSIDTDKE
;
A
#
# COMPACT_ATOMS: atom_id res chain seq x y z
N MET A 1 11.03 -52.76 24.71
CA MET A 1 10.67 -52.36 23.34
C MET A 1 9.15 -52.32 23.24
N ILE A 2 8.55 -51.13 23.32
CA ILE A 2 7.10 -50.94 23.18
C ILE A 2 6.85 -50.57 21.71
N LYS A 3 6.14 -51.43 20.97
CA LYS A 3 5.69 -51.11 19.60
C LYS A 3 4.48 -50.19 19.70
N LEU A 4 4.68 -48.91 19.40
CA LEU A 4 3.58 -47.99 19.11
C LEU A 4 3.11 -48.26 17.68
N SER A 5 1.89 -48.77 17.55
CA SER A 5 1.20 -48.89 16.27
C SER A 5 0.71 -47.51 15.84
N ASN A 6 1.50 -46.79 15.05
CA ASN A 6 1.01 -45.63 14.30
C ASN A 6 0.21 -46.13 13.11
N LYS A 7 -1.11 -46.30 13.27
CA LYS A 7 -2.03 -46.20 12.13
C LYS A 7 -2.40 -44.73 11.97
N PRO A 8 -2.14 -44.09 10.82
CA PRO A 8 -2.80 -42.84 10.52
C PRO A 8 -4.29 -43.13 10.38
N VAL A 9 -5.11 -42.43 11.16
CA VAL A 9 -6.54 -42.36 10.89
C VAL A 9 -6.66 -41.47 9.65
N GLU A 10 -6.64 -42.08 8.47
CA GLU A 10 -7.10 -41.44 7.23
C GLU A 10 -8.59 -41.12 7.42
N LYS A 11 -8.89 -39.94 7.97
CA LYS A 11 -10.19 -39.34 7.76
C LYS A 11 -10.21 -38.89 6.30
N SER A 12 -11.09 -39.50 5.52
CA SER A 12 -11.27 -39.14 4.12
C SER A 12 -11.66 -37.66 4.01
N MET A 13 -11.11 -36.93 3.03
CA MET A 13 -11.51 -35.55 2.73
C MET A 13 -13.05 -35.40 2.62
N TYR A 14 -13.73 -36.46 2.17
CA TYR A 14 -15.20 -36.52 2.08
C TYR A 14 -15.94 -36.28 3.41
N ASP A 15 -15.34 -36.63 4.55
CA ASP A 15 -15.96 -36.36 5.86
C ASP A 15 -15.84 -34.88 6.27
N ILE A 16 -14.85 -34.16 5.76
CA ILE A 16 -14.65 -32.73 6.07
C ILE A 16 -15.73 -31.91 5.36
N ASP A 17 -15.99 -32.19 4.07
CA ASP A 17 -16.97 -31.45 3.28
C ASP A 17 -18.40 -31.63 3.82
N LYS A 18 -18.77 -32.86 4.21
CA LYS A 18 -20.08 -33.13 4.81
C LYS A 18 -20.27 -32.43 6.15
N ASN A 19 -19.24 -32.35 6.99
CA ASN A 19 -19.31 -31.62 8.26
C ASN A 19 -19.44 -30.11 8.02
N VAL A 20 -18.81 -29.56 6.98
CA VAL A 20 -18.96 -28.15 6.60
C VAL A 20 -20.37 -27.85 6.12
N GLU A 21 -20.96 -28.71 5.29
CA GLU A 21 -22.35 -28.57 4.83
C GLU A 21 -23.35 -28.62 6.00
N MET A 22 -23.21 -29.59 6.91
CA MET A 22 -24.08 -29.72 8.08
C MET A 22 -23.93 -28.53 9.01
N ALA A 23 -22.69 -28.08 9.27
CA ALA A 23 -22.43 -26.88 10.06
C ALA A 23 -23.03 -25.63 9.39
N ALA A 24 -22.95 -25.50 8.07
CA ALA A 24 -23.52 -24.37 7.35
C ALA A 24 -25.05 -24.36 7.44
N ALA A 25 -25.69 -25.53 7.30
CA ALA A 25 -27.12 -25.66 7.48
C ALA A 25 -27.58 -25.26 8.90
N ASP A 26 -26.85 -25.68 9.94
CA ASP A 26 -27.16 -25.31 11.32
C ASP A 26 -27.01 -23.80 11.57
N VAL A 27 -25.95 -23.18 11.02
CA VAL A 27 -25.79 -21.72 11.05
C VAL A 27 -26.97 -21.03 10.38
N MET A 28 -27.39 -21.49 9.19
CA MET A 28 -28.49 -20.88 8.45
C MET A 28 -29.84 -21.06 9.14
N ASN A 29 -30.12 -22.25 9.69
CA ASN A 29 -31.33 -22.52 10.48
C ASN A 29 -31.39 -21.62 11.72
N HIS A 30 -30.25 -21.42 12.40
CA HIS A 30 -30.17 -20.52 13.55
C HIS A 30 -30.45 -19.07 13.13
N ILE A 31 -29.86 -18.61 12.03
CA ILE A 31 -30.11 -17.28 11.49
C ILE A 31 -31.56 -17.12 11.05
N GLU A 32 -32.19 -18.13 10.44
CA GLU A 32 -33.60 -18.11 10.05
C GLU A 32 -34.52 -18.00 11.27
N ALA A 33 -34.25 -18.78 12.32
CA ALA A 33 -35.05 -18.79 13.54
C ALA A 33 -34.92 -17.49 14.37
N TYR A 34 -33.71 -16.92 14.46
CA TYR A 34 -33.40 -15.82 15.39
C TYR A 34 -32.98 -14.52 14.71
N GLY A 35 -32.92 -14.51 13.38
CA GLY A 35 -32.47 -13.38 12.54
C GLY A 35 -30.96 -13.14 12.55
N LYS A 36 -30.20 -13.82 13.41
CA LYS A 36 -28.76 -13.63 13.61
C LYS A 36 -28.14 -14.78 14.39
N ILE A 37 -26.82 -14.91 14.32
CA ILE A 37 -26.01 -15.76 15.21
C ILE A 37 -24.80 -14.95 15.72
N ARG A 38 -24.46 -15.09 17.00
CA ARG A 38 -23.28 -14.43 17.60
C ARG A 38 -22.01 -15.23 17.29
N ILE A 39 -20.86 -14.57 17.38
CA ILE A 39 -19.59 -15.25 17.07
C ILE A 39 -19.28 -16.43 17.99
N ASP A 40 -19.67 -16.37 19.26
CA ASP A 40 -19.42 -17.45 20.21
C ASP A 40 -20.28 -18.69 19.88
N GLU A 41 -21.53 -18.48 19.49
CA GLU A 41 -22.45 -19.52 19.03
C GLU A 41 -21.96 -20.12 17.71
N TYR A 42 -21.48 -19.29 16.78
CA TYR A 42 -20.86 -19.74 15.53
C TYR A 42 -19.59 -20.58 15.79
N ASN A 43 -18.76 -20.16 16.75
CA ASN A 43 -17.58 -20.93 17.16
C ASN A 43 -17.97 -22.25 17.83
N GLU A 44 -19.09 -22.30 18.55
CA GLU A 44 -19.64 -23.53 19.10
C GLU A 44 -20.08 -24.50 18.01
N VAL A 45 -20.73 -24.01 16.94
CA VAL A 45 -21.05 -24.81 15.75
C VAL A 45 -19.76 -25.35 15.11
N CYS A 46 -18.73 -24.51 14.93
CA CYS A 46 -17.42 -24.94 14.41
C CYS A 46 -16.83 -26.09 15.26
N ARG A 47 -16.89 -25.98 16.59
CA ARG A 47 -16.38 -27.01 17.52
C ARG A 47 -17.22 -28.29 17.47
N HIS A 48 -18.54 -28.16 17.41
CA HIS A 48 -19.47 -29.29 17.38
C HIS A 48 -19.21 -30.17 16.15
N TYR A 49 -19.11 -29.54 14.97
CA TYR A 49 -18.88 -30.23 13.69
C TYR A 49 -17.40 -30.46 13.38
N ARG A 50 -16.48 -29.96 14.23
CA ARG A 50 -15.02 -30.05 14.05
C ARG A 50 -14.56 -29.47 12.71
N VAL A 51 -15.14 -28.34 12.31
CA VAL A 51 -14.79 -27.62 11.08
C VAL A 51 -13.98 -26.37 11.40
N ASN A 52 -13.06 -26.00 10.49
CA ASN A 52 -12.35 -24.72 10.60
C ASN A 52 -13.32 -23.58 10.29
N ARG A 53 -13.23 -22.50 11.07
CA ARG A 53 -13.98 -21.25 10.90
C ARG A 53 -13.95 -20.73 9.46
N ASN A 54 -12.79 -20.77 8.79
CA ASN A 54 -12.62 -20.25 7.43
C ASN A 54 -13.42 -21.07 6.41
N SER A 55 -13.42 -22.40 6.54
CA SER A 55 -14.19 -23.30 5.65
C SER A 55 -15.69 -23.09 5.82
N LEU A 56 -16.16 -22.97 7.07
CA LEU A 56 -17.57 -22.69 7.36
C LEU A 56 -17.98 -21.28 6.90
N GLN A 57 -17.07 -20.30 7.02
CA GLN A 57 -17.31 -18.93 6.58
C GLN A 57 -17.44 -18.90 5.05
N ALA A 58 -16.56 -19.56 4.31
CA ALA A 58 -16.67 -19.66 2.85
C ALA A 58 -18.00 -20.30 2.41
N ALA A 59 -18.46 -21.35 3.12
CA ALA A 59 -19.73 -22.01 2.82
C ALA A 59 -20.98 -21.17 3.13
N THR A 60 -20.89 -20.27 4.12
CA THR A 60 -22.02 -19.42 4.56
C THR A 60 -21.99 -18.01 3.97
N HIS A 61 -20.86 -17.56 3.41
CA HIS A 61 -20.65 -16.23 2.84
C HIS A 61 -21.66 -15.84 1.74
N PRO A 62 -22.10 -16.74 0.83
CA PRO A 62 -23.08 -16.36 -0.19
C PRO A 62 -24.44 -15.96 0.40
N TYR A 63 -24.71 -16.33 1.65
CA TYR A 63 -26.03 -16.21 2.29
C TYR A 63 -26.01 -15.43 3.60
N SER A 64 -24.83 -15.01 4.06
CA SER A 64 -24.70 -14.34 5.36
C SER A 64 -23.64 -13.25 5.34
N TYR A 65 -23.86 -12.25 6.19
CA TYR A 65 -23.00 -11.10 6.33
C TYR A 65 -22.40 -11.07 7.74
N TRP A 66 -21.10 -10.74 7.87
CA TRP A 66 -20.27 -10.85 9.09
C TRP A 66 -19.75 -9.54 9.69
N CYS A 67 -20.34 -9.06 10.78
CA CYS A 67 -19.94 -7.77 11.34
C CYS A 67 -18.50 -7.84 11.89
N MET A 68 -17.58 -7.08 11.33
CA MET A 68 -16.17 -7.12 11.74
C MET A 68 -15.92 -6.67 13.19
N ASP A 69 -16.80 -5.83 13.75
CA ASP A 69 -16.61 -5.24 15.08
C ASP A 69 -17.15 -6.13 16.20
N CYS A 70 -18.36 -6.68 16.05
CA CYS A 70 -19.00 -7.50 17.08
C CYS A 70 -19.11 -8.98 16.71
N GLY A 71 -18.64 -9.39 15.53
CA GLY A 71 -18.73 -10.76 15.04
C GLY A 71 -20.16 -11.23 14.78
N LEU A 72 -21.13 -10.32 14.68
CA LEU A 72 -22.53 -10.66 14.43
C LEU A 72 -22.73 -11.14 13.00
N ILE A 73 -23.36 -12.30 12.82
CA ILE A 73 -23.64 -12.89 11.51
C ILE A 73 -25.15 -12.89 11.26
N THR A 74 -25.60 -12.46 10.08
CA THR A 74 -27.05 -12.37 9.75
C THR A 74 -27.29 -12.47 8.24
N THR A 75 -28.53 -12.82 7.85
CA THR A 75 -29.03 -12.81 6.46
C THR A 75 -29.72 -11.50 6.09
N LEU A 76 -30.03 -10.64 7.07
CA LEU A 76 -30.82 -9.42 6.85
C LEU A 76 -29.99 -8.32 6.20
N LYS A 77 -30.53 -7.71 5.13
CA LYS A 77 -30.02 -6.52 4.40
C LYS A 77 -29.93 -5.21 5.22
N ASN A 78 -29.95 -5.27 6.56
CA ASN A 78 -29.78 -4.10 7.43
C ASN A 78 -28.30 -3.79 7.67
N TRP A 79 -27.55 -3.81 6.59
CA TRP A 79 -26.11 -3.77 6.53
C TRP A 79 -25.66 -2.45 5.89
N ASN A 80 -24.65 -1.82 6.46
CA ASN A 80 -23.92 -0.82 5.69
C ASN A 80 -23.04 -1.62 4.73
N GLU A 81 -23.51 -1.82 3.49
CA GLU A 81 -22.83 -2.60 2.43
C GLU A 81 -21.36 -2.17 2.25
N VAL A 82 -21.03 -0.94 2.63
CA VAL A 82 -19.71 -0.33 2.51
C VAL A 82 -18.74 -0.74 3.63
N GLN A 83 -19.19 -1.30 4.76
CA GLN A 83 -18.33 -1.38 5.98
C GLN A 83 -18.20 -2.73 6.64
N TYR A 84 -18.93 -3.74 6.17
CA TYR A 84 -19.11 -5.00 6.90
C TYR A 84 -19.41 -4.81 8.41
N LEU A 85 -20.23 -3.81 8.74
CA LEU A 85 -20.63 -3.50 10.12
C LEU A 85 -22.14 -3.61 10.27
N CYS A 86 -22.58 -4.19 11.40
CA CYS A 86 -23.98 -4.12 11.79
C CYS A 86 -24.35 -2.68 12.17
N ARG A 87 -25.64 -2.31 12.01
CA ARG A 87 -26.14 -0.95 12.29
C ARG A 87 -25.78 -0.44 13.69
N SER A 88 -25.84 -1.30 14.70
CA SER A 88 -25.48 -0.92 16.08
C SER A 88 -24.00 -0.56 16.22
N CYS A 89 -23.10 -1.32 15.59
CA CYS A 89 -21.67 -0.99 15.55
C CYS A 89 -21.44 0.26 14.71
N ALA A 90 -22.05 0.38 13.54
CA ALA A 90 -21.97 1.57 12.70
C ALA A 90 -22.42 2.85 13.46
N ASP A 91 -23.49 2.76 14.25
CA ASP A 91 -24.00 3.89 15.04
C ASP A 91 -23.09 4.25 16.25
N LYS A 92 -22.30 3.31 16.78
CA LYS A 92 -21.23 3.63 17.76
C LYS A 92 -20.15 4.50 17.12
N TYR A 93 -19.80 4.22 15.86
CA TYR A 93 -18.79 4.98 15.13
C TYR A 93 -19.29 6.36 14.70
N LYS A 94 -20.59 6.54 14.43
CA LYS A 94 -21.19 7.86 14.16
C LYS A 94 -21.05 8.87 15.29
N LYS A 95 -20.91 8.41 16.55
CA LYS A 95 -20.97 9.28 17.74
C LYS A 95 -19.61 9.68 18.31
N LYS A 96 -18.49 9.16 17.79
CA LYS A 96 -17.21 9.27 18.52
C LYS A 96 -15.94 9.47 17.70
N MET A 97 -16.01 9.63 16.38
CA MET A 97 -14.79 9.75 15.58
C MET A 97 -14.86 10.98 14.69
N SER A 98 -14.74 12.18 15.26
CA SER A 98 -14.31 13.31 14.44
C SER A 98 -12.84 13.06 14.08
N GLY A 99 -12.57 12.70 12.82
CA GLY A 99 -11.22 12.43 12.34
C GLY A 99 -11.10 11.18 11.47
N PHE A 100 -9.88 10.94 10.98
CA PHE A 100 -9.56 9.81 10.12
C PHE A 100 -9.08 8.60 10.93
N VAL A 101 -9.40 7.41 10.45
CA VAL A 101 -9.01 6.14 11.07
C VAL A 101 -8.56 5.21 9.97
N MET A 102 -7.43 4.55 10.16
CA MET A 102 -7.00 3.48 9.26
C MET A 102 -7.11 2.12 9.93
N GLN A 103 -7.40 1.09 9.14
CA GLN A 103 -7.36 -0.30 9.57
C GLN A 103 -6.67 -1.16 8.51
N ARG A 104 -5.58 -1.82 8.90
CA ARG A 104 -4.94 -2.84 8.05
C ARG A 104 -5.64 -4.18 8.26
N ALA A 105 -5.62 -5.05 7.26
CA ALA A 105 -6.28 -6.36 7.34
C ALA A 105 -5.80 -7.22 8.53
N TYR A 106 -4.57 -7.01 8.98
CA TYR A 106 -3.89 -7.78 10.04
C TYR A 106 -3.55 -6.93 11.28
N ASP A 107 -4.08 -5.71 11.39
CA ASP A 107 -3.80 -4.83 12.53
C ASP A 107 -5.08 -4.23 13.12
N SER A 108 -4.96 -3.75 14.35
CA SER A 108 -5.97 -2.96 15.03
C SER A 108 -6.19 -1.61 14.36
N LYS A 109 -7.37 -1.01 14.60
CA LYS A 109 -7.70 0.34 14.12
C LYS A 109 -6.77 1.38 14.74
N LYS A 110 -6.20 2.24 13.90
CA LYS A 110 -5.36 3.37 14.30
C LYS A 110 -6.04 4.69 13.95
N THR A 111 -6.16 5.60 14.91
CA THR A 111 -6.60 6.98 14.63
C THR A 111 -5.45 7.73 13.96
N LEU A 112 -5.77 8.41 12.86
CA LEU A 112 -4.85 9.25 12.12
C LEU A 112 -4.88 10.68 12.67
N GLU A 113 -3.74 11.34 12.62
CA GLU A 113 -3.58 12.72 13.11
C GLU A 113 -3.77 13.75 12.00
N GLN A 114 -3.75 13.30 10.75
CA GLN A 114 -4.05 14.08 9.57
C GLN A 114 -5.41 14.76 9.74
N THR A 115 -5.47 16.05 9.39
CA THR A 115 -6.70 16.85 9.45
C THR A 115 -7.38 16.98 8.09
N ASP A 116 -6.68 16.61 7.02
CA ASP A 116 -7.14 16.73 5.64
C ASP A 116 -7.26 15.33 4.98
N ILE A 117 -8.23 15.20 4.08
CA ILE A 117 -8.57 13.89 3.49
C ILE A 117 -7.50 13.38 2.53
N ILE A 118 -6.79 14.25 1.82
CA ILE A 118 -5.78 13.85 0.83
C ILE A 118 -4.57 13.23 1.54
N SER A 119 -4.07 13.88 2.59
CA SER A 119 -2.99 13.32 3.40
C SER A 119 -3.41 12.00 4.06
N ALA A 120 -4.66 11.91 4.55
CA ALA A 120 -5.17 10.66 5.11
C ALA A 120 -5.27 9.54 4.06
N LEU A 121 -5.68 9.86 2.83
CA LEU A 121 -5.69 8.93 1.70
C LEU A 121 -4.30 8.43 1.36
N LYS A 122 -3.33 9.34 1.14
CA LYS A 122 -1.94 8.98 0.84
C LYS A 122 -1.34 8.10 1.93
N TYR A 123 -1.52 8.50 3.19
CA TYR A 123 -1.07 7.71 4.33
C TYR A 123 -1.72 6.31 4.32
N SER A 124 -3.04 6.21 4.15
CA SER A 124 -3.73 4.91 4.11
C SER A 124 -3.24 4.00 2.97
N MET A 125 -2.97 4.57 1.78
CA MET A 125 -2.47 3.84 0.62
C MET A 125 -1.06 3.29 0.86
N ASN A 126 -0.15 4.09 1.43
CA ASN A 126 1.20 3.66 1.77
C ASN A 126 1.23 2.48 2.77
N TYR A 127 0.18 2.36 3.60
CA TYR A 127 0.03 1.26 4.56
C TYR A 127 -0.91 0.14 4.11
N GLU A 128 -1.42 0.21 2.88
CA GLU A 128 -2.41 -0.72 2.31
C GLU A 128 -3.62 -0.91 3.26
N ALA A 129 -4.09 0.20 3.83
CA ALA A 129 -5.06 0.22 4.90
C ALA A 129 -6.41 0.80 4.45
N ASP A 130 -7.50 0.23 4.94
CA ASP A 130 -8.83 0.82 4.81
C ASP A 130 -8.88 2.15 5.57
N LEU A 131 -9.36 3.21 4.92
CA LEU A 131 -9.50 4.54 5.50
C LEU A 131 -10.96 4.86 5.80
N TYR A 132 -11.21 5.27 7.04
CA TYR A 132 -12.51 5.69 7.52
C TYR A 132 -12.50 7.17 7.91
N MET A 133 -13.59 7.88 7.61
CA MET A 133 -13.85 9.25 8.04
C MET A 133 -15.23 9.30 8.69
N ASP A 134 -15.30 9.82 9.92
CA ASP A 134 -16.54 9.85 10.72
C ASP A 134 -17.24 8.48 10.82
N GLY A 135 -16.41 7.44 10.90
CA GLY A 135 -16.86 6.07 10.97
C GLY A 135 -17.44 5.51 9.67
N LYS A 136 -17.29 6.19 8.52
CA LYS A 136 -17.63 5.70 7.17
C LYS A 136 -16.37 5.31 6.42
N LEU A 137 -16.36 4.15 5.74
CA LEU A 137 -15.24 3.75 4.88
C LEU A 137 -15.23 4.68 3.65
N ILE A 138 -14.10 5.31 3.38
CA ILE A 138 -13.91 6.25 2.28
C ILE A 138 -12.80 5.83 1.31
N SER A 139 -11.95 4.87 1.69
CA SER A 139 -11.01 4.20 0.77
C SER A 139 -10.71 2.79 1.25
N SER A 140 -10.60 1.85 0.32
CA SER A 140 -10.11 0.49 0.56
C SER A 140 -9.13 0.11 -0.56
N PRO A 141 -7.82 0.35 -0.37
CA PRO A 141 -6.81 0.18 -1.43
C PRO A 141 -6.75 -1.24 -2.01
N LEU A 142 -7.08 -2.24 -1.19
CA LEU A 142 -7.07 -3.66 -1.59
C LEU A 142 -8.48 -4.20 -1.93
N GLY A 143 -9.53 -3.45 -1.60
CA GLY A 143 -10.91 -3.92 -1.71
C GLY A 143 -11.73 -3.24 -2.80
N TRP A 144 -11.36 -2.03 -3.22
CA TRP A 144 -12.11 -1.24 -4.20
C TRP A 144 -11.29 -0.98 -5.46
N ASP A 145 -11.96 -1.02 -6.60
CA ASP A 145 -11.38 -0.51 -7.84
C ASP A 145 -11.27 1.03 -7.81
N HIS A 146 -10.44 1.56 -8.69
CA HIS A 146 -10.14 2.99 -8.75
C HIS A 146 -11.34 3.85 -9.15
N ASP A 147 -12.25 3.33 -9.99
CA ASP A 147 -13.42 4.09 -10.46
C ASP A 147 -14.44 4.26 -9.33
N TYR A 148 -14.68 3.20 -8.57
CA TYR A 148 -15.54 3.25 -7.38
C TYR A 148 -14.96 4.20 -6.33
N LEU A 149 -13.65 4.13 -6.07
CA LEU A 149 -12.98 5.07 -5.18
C LEU A 149 -13.19 6.53 -5.63
N ALA A 150 -13.04 6.81 -6.93
CA ALA A 150 -13.26 8.16 -7.46
C ALA A 150 -14.69 8.66 -7.21
N GLU A 151 -15.71 7.82 -7.39
CA GLU A 151 -17.11 8.19 -7.13
C GLU A 151 -17.39 8.39 -5.63
N VAL A 152 -16.74 7.65 -4.74
CA VAL A 152 -16.83 7.87 -3.28
C VAL A 152 -16.15 9.19 -2.86
N LEU A 153 -15.05 9.57 -3.50
CA LEU A 153 -14.26 10.77 -3.18
C LEU A 153 -14.85 12.07 -3.74
N LYS A 154 -15.54 11.99 -4.88
CA LYS A 154 -16.19 13.13 -5.54
C LYS A 154 -17.12 13.97 -4.64
N PRO A 155 -18.07 13.40 -3.87
CA PRO A 155 -18.90 14.19 -2.95
C PRO A 155 -18.12 14.80 -1.79
N LEU A 156 -16.90 14.32 -1.51
CA LEU A 156 -15.98 14.91 -0.53
C LEU A 156 -15.16 16.06 -1.12
N GLY A 157 -15.42 16.43 -2.37
CA GLY A 157 -14.71 17.48 -3.08
C GLY A 157 -13.30 17.09 -3.48
N VAL A 158 -13.01 15.79 -3.60
CA VAL A 158 -11.71 15.27 -4.04
C VAL A 158 -11.83 14.75 -5.47
N ILE A 159 -10.90 15.17 -6.32
CA ILE A 159 -10.75 14.72 -7.70
C ILE A 159 -9.60 13.73 -7.72
N GLN A 160 -9.89 12.50 -8.15
CA GLN A 160 -8.89 11.48 -8.45
C GLN A 160 -8.46 11.59 -9.92
N SER A 161 -7.18 11.40 -10.19
CA SER A 161 -6.65 11.22 -11.54
C SER A 161 -5.56 10.16 -11.54
N TYR A 162 -5.38 9.48 -12.67
CA TYR A 162 -4.29 8.54 -12.86
C TYR A 162 -3.25 9.17 -13.78
N LYS A 163 -2.03 9.36 -13.29
CA LYS A 163 -0.89 9.91 -14.05
C LYS A 163 0.35 9.10 -13.72
N ASN A 164 1.20 8.85 -14.71
CA ASN A 164 2.47 8.15 -14.53
C ASN A 164 2.35 6.85 -13.71
N ASN A 165 1.35 6.01 -14.04
CA ASN A 165 1.04 4.76 -13.33
C ASN A 165 0.77 4.91 -11.82
N SER A 166 0.32 6.09 -11.39
CA SER A 166 0.06 6.39 -9.98
C SER A 166 -1.26 7.14 -9.80
N LEU A 167 -1.88 6.98 -8.62
CA LEU A 167 -3.09 7.69 -8.23
C LEU A 167 -2.77 9.05 -7.63
N HIS A 168 -3.39 10.09 -8.16
CA HIS A 168 -3.27 11.45 -7.66
C HIS A 168 -4.62 11.94 -7.17
N TRP A 169 -4.60 12.61 -6.03
CA TRP A 169 -5.76 13.28 -5.47
C TRP A 169 -5.48 14.76 -5.29
N ARG A 170 -6.48 15.57 -5.61
CA ARG A 170 -6.50 17.01 -5.35
C ARG A 170 -7.90 17.43 -4.95
N TYR A 171 -8.03 18.54 -4.24
CA TYR A 171 -9.34 19.13 -4.01
C TYR A 171 -9.88 19.72 -5.32
N ALA A 172 -11.19 19.60 -5.51
CA ALA A 172 -11.93 20.30 -6.56
C ALA A 172 -11.92 21.82 -6.35
N ASP A 173 -11.86 22.25 -5.09
CA ASP A 173 -11.62 23.63 -4.70
C ASP A 173 -10.10 23.89 -4.71
N GLU A 174 -9.63 24.61 -5.73
CA GLU A 174 -8.21 24.91 -5.91
C GLU A 174 -7.59 25.70 -4.76
N SER A 175 -8.38 26.46 -4.00
CA SER A 175 -7.87 27.22 -2.85
C SER A 175 -7.38 26.32 -1.70
N LYS A 176 -7.79 25.04 -1.70
CA LYS A 176 -7.37 24.03 -0.71
C LYS A 176 -6.15 23.24 -1.15
N ASN A 177 -5.76 23.34 -2.43
CA ASN A 177 -4.54 22.70 -2.94
C ASN A 177 -3.35 23.58 -2.59
N ILE A 178 -2.89 23.48 -1.34
CA ILE A 178 -1.73 24.25 -0.89
C ILE A 178 -0.46 23.50 -1.33
N ASN A 179 0.37 24.16 -2.14
CA ASN A 179 1.73 23.69 -2.43
C ASN A 179 2.63 23.96 -1.22
N LYS A 180 2.56 23.09 -0.22
CA LYS A 180 3.58 23.01 0.84
C LYS A 180 4.46 21.80 0.60
N LEU A 181 5.73 21.93 0.95
CA LEU A 181 6.71 20.86 0.91
C LEU A 181 7.05 20.46 2.34
N TYR A 182 6.86 19.19 2.66
CA TYR A 182 7.08 18.63 3.98
C TYR A 182 8.36 17.81 3.96
N CYS A 183 9.32 18.19 4.78
CA CYS A 183 10.63 17.57 4.80
C CYS A 183 10.88 16.83 6.10
N ASN A 184 11.31 15.58 5.98
CA ASN A 184 12.01 14.89 7.05
C ASN A 184 13.45 14.61 6.60
N SER A 185 14.34 14.45 7.58
CA SER A 185 15.74 14.14 7.30
C SER A 185 16.26 13.11 8.28
N TYR A 186 17.12 12.22 7.81
CA TYR A 186 17.87 11.32 8.69
C TYR A 186 19.33 11.21 8.24
N GLU A 187 20.19 11.05 9.23
CA GLU A 187 21.61 10.80 9.05
C GLU A 187 21.85 9.29 8.96
N TYR A 188 22.74 8.85 8.06
CA TYR A 188 23.10 7.44 7.91
C TYR A 188 24.55 7.30 7.47
N MET A 189 25.14 6.14 7.77
CA MET A 189 26.49 5.79 7.31
C MET A 189 26.40 5.03 5.99
N TRP A 190 27.15 5.46 4.98
CA TRP A 190 27.28 4.76 3.70
C TRP A 190 28.76 4.71 3.31
N GLU A 191 29.26 3.50 3.03
CA GLU A 191 30.67 3.27 2.68
C GLU A 191 31.68 3.88 3.67
N GLY A 192 31.29 3.99 4.95
CA GLY A 192 32.12 4.55 6.01
C GLY A 192 32.04 6.07 6.14
N GLU A 193 31.23 6.75 5.33
CA GLU A 193 31.01 8.19 5.39
C GLU A 193 29.63 8.52 5.95
N LEU A 194 29.54 9.59 6.74
CA LEU A 194 28.27 10.11 7.22
C LEU A 194 27.59 10.90 6.10
N GLN A 195 26.36 10.52 5.77
CA GLN A 195 25.52 11.17 4.77
C GLN A 195 24.18 11.56 5.38
N VAL A 196 23.48 12.48 4.71
CA VAL A 196 22.11 12.86 5.06
C VAL A 196 21.20 12.59 3.88
N GLN A 197 20.03 12.01 4.15
CA GLN A 197 18.92 11.96 3.22
C GLN A 197 17.81 12.89 3.73
N VAL A 198 17.35 13.79 2.88
CA VAL A 198 16.20 14.65 3.12
C VAL A 198 15.07 14.16 2.22
N ASN A 199 13.97 13.67 2.78
CA ASN A 199 12.79 13.29 1.99
C ASN A 199 11.79 14.43 2.01
N VAL A 200 11.32 14.80 0.83
CA VAL A 200 10.38 15.89 0.57
C VAL A 200 9.10 15.31 0.04
N HIS A 201 7.98 15.64 0.67
CA HIS A 201 6.65 15.17 0.30
C HIS A 201 5.70 16.35 0.09
N ASP A 202 4.64 16.13 -0.66
CA ASP A 202 3.52 17.06 -0.82
C ASP A 202 2.42 16.86 0.24
N TYR A 203 2.72 16.11 1.31
CA TYR A 203 1.89 15.88 2.50
C TYR A 203 2.77 15.60 3.72
N PRO A 204 2.28 15.87 4.95
CA PRO A 204 3.02 15.52 6.17
C PRO A 204 3.00 14.00 6.40
N GLU A 205 4.18 13.38 6.44
CA GLU A 205 4.37 11.98 6.84
C GLU A 205 4.53 11.84 8.36
N SER A 206 5.11 12.85 9.02
CA SER A 206 5.39 12.84 10.45
C SER A 206 5.10 14.19 11.12
N LYS A 207 4.88 14.18 12.44
CA LYS A 207 4.76 15.41 13.24
C LYS A 207 6.03 16.26 13.24
N GLY A 208 7.17 15.64 12.96
CA GLY A 208 8.47 16.30 12.95
C GLY A 208 8.81 16.94 11.61
N ASP A 209 7.92 16.82 10.62
CA ASP A 209 8.20 17.35 9.29
C ASP A 209 8.31 18.87 9.32
N ILE A 210 9.36 19.37 8.68
CA ILE A 210 9.61 20.79 8.53
C ILE A 210 8.91 21.23 7.24
N VAL A 211 8.15 22.32 7.33
CA VAL A 211 7.32 22.80 6.23
C VAL A 211 8.00 23.94 5.51
N PHE A 212 8.07 23.84 4.18
CA PHE A 212 8.63 24.84 3.28
C PHE A 212 7.62 25.25 2.21
N ASP A 213 7.81 26.44 1.67
CA ASP A 213 7.01 26.98 0.56
C ASP A 213 7.68 26.73 -0.79
N THR A 214 9.01 26.55 -0.81
CA THR A 214 9.77 26.38 -2.06
C THR A 214 10.89 25.36 -1.91
N GLU A 215 11.33 24.79 -3.04
CA GLU A 215 12.47 23.87 -3.07
C GLU A 215 13.79 24.55 -2.69
N ASP A 216 13.95 25.83 -2.99
CA ASP A 216 15.17 26.57 -2.68
C ASP A 216 15.34 26.76 -1.16
N GLU A 217 14.25 26.96 -0.42
CA GLU A 217 14.29 26.97 1.05
C GLU A 217 14.75 25.62 1.62
N ILE A 218 14.37 24.50 0.98
CA ILE A 218 14.81 23.15 1.39
C ILE A 218 16.32 23.00 1.16
N LYS A 219 16.83 23.44 0.00
CA LYS A 219 18.25 23.40 -0.33
C LYS A 219 19.07 24.22 0.68
N GLU A 220 18.62 25.45 0.96
CA GLU A 220 19.26 26.32 1.96
C GLU A 220 19.23 25.68 3.34
N TYR A 221 18.09 25.15 3.77
CA TYR A 221 17.96 24.44 5.03
C TYR A 221 18.94 23.26 5.12
N ALA A 222 19.01 22.42 4.08
CA ALA A 222 19.84 21.24 4.08
C ALA A 222 21.33 21.60 4.18
N VAL A 223 21.80 22.56 3.39
CA VAL A 223 23.20 23.01 3.42
C VAL A 223 23.54 23.66 4.76
N ASN A 224 22.66 24.51 5.30
CA ASN A 224 22.92 25.20 6.56
C ASN A 224 22.96 24.25 7.77
N ASN A 225 22.15 23.20 7.78
CA ASN A 225 22.05 22.27 8.92
C ASN A 225 23.03 21.10 8.84
N PHE A 226 23.38 20.66 7.63
CA PHE A 226 24.14 19.44 7.39
C PHE A 226 25.45 19.67 6.64
N GLY A 227 25.58 20.71 5.81
CA GLY A 227 26.70 20.87 4.88
C GLY A 227 28.08 20.99 5.54
N GLN A 228 28.17 21.37 6.82
CA GLN A 228 29.43 21.36 7.56
C GLN A 228 29.78 19.99 8.15
N LYS A 229 28.80 19.10 8.30
CA LYS A 229 28.90 17.83 9.04
C LYS A 229 29.08 16.62 8.13
N VAL A 230 28.50 16.66 6.94
CA VAL A 230 28.48 15.53 6.01
C VAL A 230 29.18 15.87 4.71
N GLU A 231 29.71 14.84 4.04
CA GLU A 231 30.33 14.98 2.73
C GLU A 231 29.28 15.03 1.61
N LYS A 232 28.12 14.39 1.84
CA LYS A 232 27.02 14.31 0.88
C LYS A 232 25.64 14.52 1.51
N ILE A 233 24.79 15.27 0.83
CA ILE A 233 23.35 15.41 1.11
C ILE A 233 22.58 14.90 -0.11
N ASN A 234 21.61 14.02 0.11
CA ASN A 234 20.69 13.54 -0.92
C ASN A 234 19.29 14.06 -0.59
N ILE A 235 18.72 14.94 -1.41
CA ILE A 235 17.33 15.35 -1.27
C ILE A 235 16.49 14.50 -2.22
N HIS A 236 15.52 13.77 -1.70
CA HIS A 236 14.58 12.97 -2.47
C HIS A 236 13.21 13.65 -2.46
N TYR A 237 12.69 13.96 -3.63
CA TYR A 237 11.38 14.56 -3.82
C TYR A 237 10.40 13.46 -4.22
N TYR A 238 9.39 13.26 -3.37
CA TYR A 238 8.24 12.39 -3.56
C TYR A 238 7.00 13.27 -3.76
N LEU A 239 6.98 14.00 -4.86
CA LEU A 239 5.93 14.99 -5.14
C LEU A 239 5.03 14.44 -6.23
N ASN A 240 3.71 14.43 -6.01
CA ASN A 240 2.78 13.92 -7.00
C ASN A 240 3.19 12.53 -7.53
N ASN A 241 3.63 11.61 -6.66
CA ASN A 241 4.13 10.27 -7.05
C ASN A 241 5.28 10.26 -8.07
N GLU A 242 5.91 11.40 -8.35
CA GLU A 242 7.17 11.47 -9.07
C GLU A 242 8.30 11.40 -8.05
N LEU A 243 9.31 10.60 -8.38
CA LEU A 243 10.53 10.48 -7.60
C LEU A 243 11.71 11.07 -8.36
N TRP A 244 12.32 12.09 -7.79
CA TRP A 244 13.60 12.59 -8.27
C TRP A 244 14.48 12.97 -7.11
N SER A 245 15.78 13.00 -7.33
CA SER A 245 16.73 13.39 -6.30
C SER A 245 17.69 14.47 -6.75
N LEU A 246 18.10 15.27 -5.79
CA LEU A 246 19.15 16.26 -5.92
C LEU A 246 20.28 15.91 -4.97
N ASN A 247 21.51 15.93 -5.48
CA ASN A 247 22.68 15.57 -4.69
C ASN A 247 23.50 16.84 -4.42
N TRP A 248 23.96 17.03 -3.19
CA TRP A 248 24.96 18.05 -2.86
C TRP A 248 26.20 17.37 -2.33
N GLU A 249 27.36 17.83 -2.78
CA GLU A 249 28.66 17.40 -2.28
C GLU A 249 29.45 18.62 -1.82
N LYS A 250 30.12 18.50 -0.67
CA LYS A 250 30.75 19.61 0.06
C LYS A 250 31.70 20.47 -0.77
N ASP A 251 32.50 19.83 -1.62
CA ASP A 251 33.49 20.52 -2.46
C ASP A 251 33.00 20.81 -3.88
N LYS A 252 31.84 20.27 -4.27
CA LYS A 252 31.31 20.38 -5.63
C LYS A 252 30.00 21.18 -5.72
N GLY A 253 29.37 21.46 -4.60
CA GLY A 253 28.05 22.08 -4.53
C GLY A 253 26.94 21.13 -4.99
N TRP A 254 25.86 21.70 -5.52
CA TRP A 254 24.73 20.93 -6.04
C TRP A 254 25.10 20.26 -7.36
N LEU A 255 25.03 18.93 -7.36
CA LEU A 255 25.21 18.07 -8.51
C LEU A 255 23.85 17.64 -9.06
N VAL A 256 23.86 17.41 -10.39
CA VAL A 256 22.68 17.25 -11.26
C VAL A 256 21.56 16.39 -10.67
N GLU A 257 20.34 16.86 -10.95
CA GLU A 257 19.06 16.18 -10.76
C GLU A 257 19.07 14.78 -11.37
N THR A 258 18.92 13.75 -10.54
CA THR A 258 18.67 12.39 -11.02
C THR A 258 17.15 12.15 -10.96
N THR A 259 16.47 12.31 -12.08
CA THR A 259 15.06 11.91 -12.21
C THR A 259 14.98 10.39 -12.30
N TYR A 260 14.29 9.76 -11.34
CA TYR A 260 14.00 8.33 -11.39
C TYR A 260 12.61 8.16 -12.01
N TYR A 261 12.56 7.67 -13.25
CA TYR A 261 11.30 7.13 -13.75
C TYR A 261 11.13 5.74 -13.13
N ILE A 262 10.25 5.62 -12.13
CA ILE A 262 9.75 4.31 -11.71
C ILE A 262 8.86 3.83 -12.85
N VAL A 263 9.44 3.16 -13.85
CA VAL A 263 8.66 2.43 -14.83
C VAL A 263 8.20 1.16 -14.13
N GLY A 264 7.03 1.22 -13.50
CA GLY A 264 6.32 0.04 -13.00
C GLY A 264 5.96 -0.86 -14.18
N ILE A 265 6.89 -1.73 -14.58
CA ILE A 265 6.60 -2.87 -15.43
C ILE A 265 6.31 -4.01 -14.46
N LEU A 266 5.02 -4.35 -14.35
CA LEU A 266 4.40 -5.43 -13.56
C LEU A 266 3.81 -5.02 -12.20
N ASP A 267 2.67 -5.65 -11.90
CA ASP A 267 1.79 -5.52 -10.71
C ASP A 267 2.46 -5.90 -9.37
N THR A 268 3.76 -5.67 -9.22
CA THR A 268 4.50 -5.95 -7.99
C THR A 268 5.21 -4.68 -7.52
N PHE A 269 4.80 -4.22 -6.33
CA PHE A 269 5.41 -3.11 -5.61
C PHE A 269 6.91 -3.38 -5.39
N VAL A 270 7.78 -2.60 -6.04
CA VAL A 270 9.23 -2.67 -5.80
C VAL A 270 9.57 -1.70 -4.67
N PRO A 271 10.13 -2.17 -3.53
CA PRO A 271 10.50 -1.27 -2.45
C PRO A 271 11.60 -0.27 -2.87
N PRO A 272 11.58 0.99 -2.37
CA PRO A 272 12.54 2.05 -2.75
C PRO A 272 14.01 1.73 -2.47
N TRP A 273 14.30 0.77 -1.58
CA TRP A 273 15.67 0.36 -1.24
C TRP A 273 16.24 -0.69 -2.20
N LEU A 274 15.45 -1.18 -3.16
CA LEU A 274 15.89 -2.11 -4.20
C LEU A 274 16.30 -1.39 -5.50
N CYS A 275 16.68 -0.12 -5.44
CA CYS A 275 17.23 0.63 -6.57
C CYS A 275 18.73 0.29 -6.73
N ILE A 276 19.08 -0.46 -7.78
CA ILE A 276 20.49 -0.78 -8.09
C ILE A 276 21.11 0.44 -8.79
N TYR A 277 22.20 0.98 -8.23
CA TYR A 277 22.98 2.04 -8.87
C TYR A 277 23.73 1.46 -10.07
N ALA A 278 23.48 1.97 -11.28
CA ALA A 278 24.33 1.73 -12.44
C ALA A 278 24.92 3.07 -12.90
N ASP A 279 26.21 3.27 -12.66
CA ASP A 279 26.92 4.52 -13.01
C ASP A 279 27.56 4.51 -14.39
N ASN A 280 27.66 3.39 -15.12
CA ASN A 280 28.56 3.34 -16.27
C ASN A 280 28.09 2.62 -17.55
N GLU A 281 26.79 2.37 -17.77
CA GLU A 281 26.41 1.59 -18.97
C GLU A 281 25.17 2.07 -19.72
N LYS A 282 25.23 3.30 -20.23
CA LYS A 282 24.32 3.74 -21.31
C LYS A 282 24.27 2.72 -22.46
N GLN A 283 25.42 2.15 -22.83
CA GLN A 283 25.51 1.15 -23.90
C GLN A 283 24.90 -0.22 -23.55
N ALA A 284 24.91 -0.65 -22.28
CA ALA A 284 24.29 -1.92 -21.91
C ALA A 284 22.76 -1.80 -21.84
N ILE A 285 22.25 -0.66 -21.36
CA ILE A 285 20.82 -0.35 -21.38
C ILE A 285 20.32 -0.24 -22.83
N GLU A 286 21.04 0.46 -23.71
CA GLU A 286 20.71 0.56 -25.14
C GLU A 286 20.74 -0.82 -25.83
N LYS A 287 21.74 -1.67 -25.53
CA LYS A 287 21.80 -3.06 -26.04
C LYS A 287 20.67 -3.94 -25.50
N TYR A 288 20.28 -3.77 -24.24
CA TYR A 288 19.19 -4.52 -23.62
C TYR A 288 17.85 -4.13 -24.24
N ILE A 289 17.57 -2.83 -24.37
CA ILE A 289 16.36 -2.32 -25.05
C ILE A 289 16.30 -2.84 -26.48
N GLU A 290 17.38 -2.78 -27.25
CA GLU A 290 17.41 -3.28 -28.63
C GLU A 290 17.19 -4.81 -28.70
N LYS A 291 17.80 -5.56 -27.78
CA LYS A 291 17.67 -7.03 -27.69
C LYS A 291 16.25 -7.48 -27.34
N TYR A 292 15.53 -6.72 -26.51
CA TYR A 292 14.20 -7.07 -26.00
C TYR A 292 13.06 -6.20 -26.52
N LYS A 293 13.30 -5.34 -27.53
CA LYS A 293 12.27 -4.45 -28.09
C LYS A 293 11.00 -5.17 -28.54
N HIS A 294 11.13 -6.39 -29.06
CA HIS A 294 10.02 -7.22 -29.50
C HIS A 294 9.17 -7.80 -28.34
N ARG A 295 9.64 -7.71 -27.09
CA ARG A 295 8.90 -8.12 -25.87
C ARG A 295 8.44 -6.93 -25.04
N LEU A 296 9.17 -5.81 -25.13
CA LEU A 296 8.87 -4.57 -24.40
C LEU A 296 7.82 -3.72 -25.12
N PHE A 297 7.65 -3.89 -26.44
CA PHE A 297 6.78 -3.06 -27.27
C PHE A 297 5.84 -3.94 -28.11
N ASP A 298 4.79 -4.47 -27.47
CA ASP A 298 3.67 -5.13 -28.18
C ASP A 298 2.46 -4.19 -28.34
N ASP A 299 2.52 -2.95 -27.83
CA ASP A 299 1.53 -1.90 -28.10
C ASP A 299 2.22 -0.54 -28.24
N GLU A 300 2.08 0.10 -29.40
CA GLU A 300 2.71 1.37 -29.80
C GLU A 300 2.28 2.61 -28.96
N LYS A 301 1.67 2.44 -27.78
CA LYS A 301 1.05 3.54 -27.01
C LYS A 301 1.93 4.19 -25.94
N HIS A 302 3.12 3.68 -25.66
CA HIS A 302 3.98 4.21 -24.59
C HIS A 302 5.39 4.58 -25.10
N LEU A 303 5.46 5.64 -25.90
CA LEU A 303 6.72 6.30 -26.23
C LEU A 303 7.15 7.23 -25.09
N VAL A 304 8.12 6.81 -24.28
CA VAL A 304 8.88 7.73 -23.41
C VAL A 304 10.04 8.30 -24.23
N LYS A 305 9.95 9.58 -24.60
CA LYS A 305 11.10 10.33 -25.14
C LYS A 305 12.04 10.71 -23.99
N ALA A 306 13.18 10.05 -23.91
CA ALA A 306 14.26 10.48 -23.03
C ALA A 306 14.90 11.76 -23.60
N HIS A 307 14.83 12.86 -22.85
CA HIS A 307 15.60 14.09 -23.09
C HIS A 307 16.55 14.29 -21.90
N GLY A 308 17.87 14.18 -22.14
CA GLY A 308 18.91 14.41 -21.12
C GLY A 308 19.59 13.14 -20.59
N THR A 309 20.46 13.30 -19.59
CA THR A 309 21.22 12.23 -18.89
C THR A 309 20.34 11.38 -17.98
N SER A 310 19.14 11.03 -18.44
CA SER A 310 18.18 10.23 -17.68
C SER A 310 18.64 8.77 -17.61
N LYS A 311 18.66 8.20 -16.40
CA LYS A 311 18.85 6.77 -16.19
C LYS A 311 17.47 6.08 -16.24
N VAL A 312 17.33 5.07 -17.09
CA VAL A 312 16.09 4.29 -17.23
C VAL A 312 16.30 2.95 -16.54
N PHE A 313 15.45 2.63 -15.57
CA PHE A 313 15.45 1.33 -14.88
C PHE A 313 14.31 0.46 -15.43
N ILE A 314 14.64 -0.75 -15.87
CA ILE A 314 13.68 -1.75 -16.35
C ILE A 314 13.78 -2.94 -15.40
N TYR A 315 12.72 -3.25 -14.66
CA TYR A 315 12.62 -4.46 -13.85
C TYR A 315 11.85 -5.55 -14.60
N GLY A 316 12.40 -6.77 -14.57
CA GLY A 316 11.79 -8.01 -15.03
C GLY A 316 12.42 -9.18 -14.28
N ASP A 317 11.72 -10.32 -14.21
CA ASP A 317 12.08 -11.50 -13.42
C ASP A 317 13.57 -11.89 -13.52
N LEU A 318 14.34 -11.50 -12.50
CA LEU A 318 15.79 -11.74 -12.40
C LEU A 318 16.12 -12.81 -11.36
N TYR A 319 15.18 -13.73 -11.09
CA TYR A 319 15.34 -14.71 -10.01
C TYR A 319 16.02 -16.04 -10.42
N GLU A 320 16.26 -16.29 -11.71
CA GLU A 320 16.89 -17.56 -12.14
C GLU A 320 18.30 -17.47 -12.76
N TYR A 321 18.83 -16.29 -13.07
CA TYR A 321 20.03 -16.20 -13.92
C TYR A 321 21.32 -15.67 -13.28
N VAL A 322 21.39 -15.57 -11.94
CA VAL A 322 22.65 -15.18 -11.24
C VAL A 322 23.55 -16.39 -10.93
N LYS A 323 23.19 -17.61 -11.37
CA LYS A 323 24.01 -18.81 -11.14
C LYS A 323 25.09 -19.09 -12.18
N SER A 324 25.25 -18.28 -13.22
CA SER A 324 26.24 -18.57 -14.27
C SER A 324 26.84 -17.34 -14.95
N ILE A 325 27.37 -16.40 -14.16
CA ILE A 325 28.38 -15.47 -14.70
C ILE A 325 29.72 -15.98 -14.22
N ASP A 326 30.33 -16.75 -15.11
CA ASP A 326 31.73 -17.13 -15.09
C ASP A 326 32.56 -15.82 -15.15
N THR A 327 33.35 -15.54 -14.11
CA THR A 327 34.14 -14.31 -13.98
C THR A 327 35.38 -14.26 -14.88
N ASP A 328 35.52 -15.22 -15.79
CA ASP A 328 36.65 -15.26 -16.72
C ASP A 328 36.20 -14.86 -18.12
N LYS A 329 36.16 -13.54 -18.37
CA LYS A 329 36.62 -12.90 -19.61
C LYS A 329 36.46 -11.37 -19.52
N GLU A 330 37.57 -10.73 -19.89
CA GLU A 330 37.96 -9.31 -19.77
C GLU A 330 36.90 -8.24 -20.04
#